data_AF-A0A1B8WJ74-F1
#
_entry.id   AF-A0A1B8WJ74-F1
#
_cell.length_a   1.000
_cell.length_b   1.000
_cell.length_c   1.000
_cell.angle_alpha   90.00
_cell.angle_beta   90.00
_cell.angle_gamma   90.00
#
_symmetry.space_group_name_H-M   'P 1'
#
loop_
_entity.id
_entity.type
_entity.pdbx_description
1 polymer ?
#
loop_
_entity_poly.entity_id
_entity_poly.type
_entity_poly.pdbx_seq_one_letter_code
_entity_poly.pdbx_strand_id
1 'polypeptide(L)'
;MVTVLGATVLGATVLGVTVQEATVQEATVQEATVLGATVQEATVLGATVQEATVQEATVQEVIVLAVIAQAGTAADIDQVEEDLAFAL
;
A
#
# COMPACT_ATOMS: atom_id res chain seq x y z
N MET A 1 0.13 6.07 15.47
CA MET A 1 -0.45 6.82 14.34
C MET A 1 0.56 7.66 13.56
N VAL A 2 0.76 7.37 12.27
CA VAL A 2 1.58 8.16 11.31
C VAL A 2 0.68 8.67 10.19
N THR A 3 0.88 9.91 9.73
CA THR A 3 0.15 10.47 8.58
C THR A 3 1.12 10.95 7.51
N VAL A 4 0.90 10.53 6.27
CA VAL A 4 1.63 10.95 5.08
C VAL A 4 0.66 11.61 4.12
N LEU A 5 0.96 12.84 3.71
CA LEU A 5 0.13 13.62 2.79
C LEU A 5 0.96 14.09 1.59
N GLY A 6 0.47 13.83 0.38
CA GLY A 6 1.06 14.34 -0.85
C GLY A 6 2.49 13.86 -1.11
N ALA A 7 2.78 12.59 -0.79
CA ALA A 7 4.12 12.02 -0.95
C ALA A 7 4.30 11.39 -2.33
N THR A 8 5.48 11.60 -2.92
CA THR A 8 5.90 10.91 -4.14
C THR A 8 7.10 10.01 -3.85
N VAL A 9 6.98 8.73 -4.18
CA VAL A 9 8.03 7.72 -4.03
C VAL A 9 8.33 7.13 -5.40
N LEU A 10 9.59 7.21 -5.84
CA LEU A 10 10.04 6.72 -7.15
C LEU A 10 11.22 5.76 -6.96
N GLY A 11 11.17 4.58 -7.58
CA GLY A 11 12.29 3.64 -7.63
C GLY A 11 12.72 3.11 -6.25
N ALA A 12 11.79 3.05 -5.28
CA ALA A 12 12.11 2.68 -3.92
C ALA A 12 12.09 1.16 -3.72
N THR A 13 13.00 0.64 -2.90
CA THR A 13 12.94 -0.73 -2.40
C THR A 13 12.76 -0.71 -0.89
N VAL A 14 11.71 -1.35 -0.41
CA VAL A 14 11.36 -1.46 1.02
C VAL A 14 11.33 -2.93 1.41
N LEU A 15 12.07 -3.29 2.46
CA LEU A 15 12.24 -4.68 2.89
C LEU A 15 11.88 -4.82 4.38
N GLY A 16 11.08 -5.82 4.73
CA GLY A 16 10.86 -6.22 6.12
C GLY A 16 10.23 -5.14 7.01
N VAL A 17 9.36 -4.29 6.44
CA VAL A 17 8.78 -3.16 7.16
C VAL A 17 7.51 -3.57 7.90
N THR A 18 7.31 -3.02 9.09
CA THR A 18 6.02 -3.07 9.78
C THR A 18 5.44 -1.66 9.89
N VAL A 19 4.21 -1.49 9.40
CA VAL A 19 3.45 -0.24 9.47
C VAL A 19 2.19 -0.52 10.29
N GLN A 20 1.95 0.30 11.32
CA GLN A 20 0.77 0.22 12.18
C GLN A 20 0.13 1.60 12.28
N GLU A 21 -1.20 1.65 12.27
CA GLU A 21 -1.99 2.89 12.43
C GLU A 21 -1.54 4.00 11.47
N ALA A 22 -1.52 3.73 10.17
CA ALA A 22 -1.02 4.70 9.19
C ALA A 22 -2.14 5.28 8.34
N THR A 23 -2.11 6.59 8.10
CA THR A 23 -2.97 7.24 7.11
C THR A 23 -2.11 7.80 5.98
N VAL A 24 -2.34 7.34 4.76
CA VAL A 24 -1.67 7.84 3.55
C VAL A 24 -2.70 8.53 2.66
N GLN A 25 -2.44 9.78 2.31
CA GLN A 25 -3.35 10.58 1.49
C GLN A 25 -2.61 11.16 0.29
N GLU A 26 -3.23 11.09 -0.89
CA GLU A 26 -2.74 11.70 -2.13
C GLU A 26 -1.31 11.26 -2.50
N ALA A 27 -0.96 10.01 -2.20
CA ALA A 27 0.38 9.50 -2.44
C ALA A 27 0.55 8.98 -3.87
N THR A 28 1.72 9.20 -4.47
CA THR A 28 2.11 8.63 -5.75
C THR A 28 3.32 7.72 -5.57
N VAL A 29 3.20 6.45 -5.95
CA VAL A 29 4.27 5.46 -5.88
C VAL A 29 4.54 4.94 -7.29
N GLN A 30 5.79 5.01 -7.75
CA GLN A 30 6.18 4.49 -9.06
C GLN A 30 7.43 3.63 -8.96
N GLU A 31 7.47 2.53 -9.72
CA GLU A 31 8.63 1.62 -9.82
C GLU A 31 9.13 1.14 -8.45
N ALA A 32 8.20 0.89 -7.51
CA ALA A 32 8.54 0.55 -6.14
C ALA A 32 8.46 -0.95 -5.89
N THR A 33 9.44 -1.49 -5.17
CA THR A 33 9.44 -2.89 -4.74
C THR A 33 9.30 -2.96 -3.21
N VAL A 34 8.32 -3.73 -2.75
CA VAL A 34 8.07 -3.99 -1.32
C VAL A 34 8.12 -5.50 -1.11
N LEU A 35 8.98 -5.96 -0.19
CA LEU A 35 9.12 -7.36 0.16
C LEU A 35 9.02 -7.55 1.68
N GLY A 36 8.23 -8.52 2.15
CA GLY A 36 8.19 -8.88 3.57
C GLY A 36 7.50 -7.81 4.42
N ALA A 37 6.47 -7.13 3.91
CA ALA A 37 5.85 -6.01 4.61
C ALA A 37 4.63 -6.43 5.41
N THR A 38 4.51 -5.93 6.64
CA THR A 38 3.30 -6.08 7.45
C THR A 38 2.63 -4.73 7.63
N VAL A 39 1.36 -4.61 7.22
CA VAL A 39 0.56 -3.39 7.37
C VAL A 39 -0.69 -3.70 8.19
N GLN A 40 -0.89 -2.96 9.27
CA GLN A 40 -2.05 -3.12 10.16
C GLN A 40 -2.72 -1.76 10.41
N GLU A 41 -4.04 -1.75 10.46
CA GLU A 41 -4.85 -0.57 10.78
C GLU A 41 -4.48 0.64 9.91
N ALA A 42 -4.39 0.43 8.60
CA ALA A 42 -3.97 1.47 7.67
C ALA A 42 -5.13 2.02 6.84
N THR A 43 -5.13 3.31 6.57
CA THR A 43 -6.07 3.97 5.67
C THR A 43 -5.30 4.62 4.52
N VAL A 44 -5.63 4.25 3.29
CA VAL A 44 -5.05 4.84 2.07
C VAL A 44 -6.15 5.56 1.30
N LEU A 45 -6.02 6.87 1.12
CA LEU A 45 -6.97 7.72 0.41
C LEU A 45 -6.29 8.36 -0.80
N GLY A 46 -6.83 8.15 -2.00
CA GLY A 46 -6.39 8.88 -3.19
C GLY A 46 -4.96 8.57 -3.62
N ALA A 47 -4.52 7.31 -3.54
CA ALA A 47 -3.16 6.95 -3.95
C ALA A 47 -3.09 6.50 -5.41
N THR A 48 -2.00 6.84 -6.10
CA THR A 48 -1.67 6.32 -7.43
C THR A 48 -0.43 5.44 -7.32
N VAL A 49 -0.54 4.19 -7.75
CA VAL A 49 0.55 3.20 -7.74
C VAL A 49 0.82 2.76 -9.17
N GLN A 50 2.06 2.88 -9.63
CA GLN A 50 2.46 2.48 -10.98
C GLN A 50 3.71 1.60 -10.93
N GLU A 51 3.72 0.53 -11.72
CA GLU A 51 4.86 -0.38 -11.85
C GLU A 51 5.42 -0.86 -10.50
N ALA A 52 4.54 -1.10 -9.52
CA ALA A 52 4.95 -1.54 -8.20
C ALA A 52 4.92 -3.06 -8.05
N THR A 53 5.90 -3.62 -7.35
CA THR A 53 5.95 -5.03 -6.98
C THR A 53 5.81 -5.17 -5.48
N VAL A 54 4.84 -5.96 -5.03
CA VAL A 54 4.65 -6.33 -3.61
C VAL A 54 4.74 -7.84 -3.46
N GLN A 55 5.59 -8.31 -2.56
CA GLN A 55 5.78 -9.73 -2.29
C GLN A 55 5.86 -10.00 -0.79
N GLU A 56 5.39 -11.18 -0.37
CA GLU A 56 5.46 -11.65 1.02
C GLU A 56 4.88 -10.62 2.00
N ALA A 57 3.71 -10.08 1.69
CA ALA A 57 3.12 -9.02 2.49
C ALA A 57 1.91 -9.51 3.29
N THR A 58 1.77 -9.02 4.51
CA THR A 58 0.60 -9.27 5.36
C THR A 58 -0.16 -7.96 5.54
N VAL A 59 -1.45 -7.95 5.22
CA VAL A 59 -2.33 -6.78 5.41
C VAL A 59 -3.52 -7.14 6.30
N GLN A 60 -3.78 -6.28 7.30
CA GLN A 60 -4.86 -6.46 8.27
C GLN A 60 -5.53 -5.11 8.54
N GLU A 61 -6.87 -5.10 8.54
CA GLU A 61 -7.65 -3.90 8.85
C GLU A 61 -7.23 -2.69 8.00
N VAL A 62 -7.05 -2.91 6.70
CA VAL A 62 -6.66 -1.86 5.75
C VAL A 62 -7.88 -1.35 5.01
N ILE A 63 -8.07 -0.03 5.05
CA ILE A 63 -9.10 0.68 4.30
C ILE A 63 -8.44 1.35 3.10
N VAL A 64 -8.89 1.02 1.90
CA VAL A 64 -8.39 1.60 0.65
C VAL A 64 -9.52 2.30 -0.08
N LEU A 65 -9.35 3.60 -0.33
CA LEU A 65 -10.33 4.44 -1.02
C LEU A 65 -9.65 5.24 -2.12
N ALA A 66 -10.27 5.25 -3.31
CA ALA A 66 -9.79 6.00 -4.47
C ALA A 66 -8.32 5.71 -4.84
N VAL A 67 -7.91 4.44 -4.78
CA VAL A 67 -6.58 4.02 -5.22
C VAL A 67 -6.62 3.58 -6.68
N ILE A 68 -5.69 4.12 -7.47
CA ILE A 68 -5.49 3.77 -8.86
C ILE A 68 -4.17 3.01 -8.95
N ALA A 69 -4.23 1.75 -9.40
CA ALA A 69 -3.04 0.95 -9.67
C ALA A 69 -2.91 0.66 -11.17
N GLN A 70 -1.75 0.99 -11.76
CA GLN A 70 -1.48 0.78 -13.19
C GLN A 70 -0.14 0.08 -13.37
N ALA A 71 -0.20 -1.18 -13.83
CA ALA A 71 0.96 -2.08 -13.93
C ALA A 71 1.64 -2.33 -12.57
N GLY A 72 2.06 -3.57 -12.36
CA GLY A 72 2.59 -4.01 -11.08
C GLY A 72 2.26 -5.46 -10.81
N THR A 73 2.90 -6.03 -9.81
CA THR A 73 2.73 -7.43 -9.43
C THR A 73 2.55 -7.53 -7.92
N ALA A 74 1.61 -8.37 -7.50
CA ALA A 74 1.43 -8.73 -6.10
C ALA A 74 1.44 -10.26 -5.99
N ALA A 75 2.27 -10.80 -5.11
CA ALA A 75 2.35 -12.24 -4.87
C ALA A 75 2.57 -12.52 -3.38
N ASP A 76 2.07 -13.67 -2.93
CA ASP A 76 2.22 -14.11 -1.52
C ASP A 76 1.74 -13.05 -0.53
N ILE A 77 0.48 -12.62 -0.72
CA ILE A 77 -0.17 -11.60 0.12
C ILE A 77 -1.14 -12.30 1.08
N ASP A 78 -0.85 -12.22 2.37
CA ASP A 78 -1.72 -12.71 3.43
C ASP A 78 -2.70 -11.60 3.84
N GLN A 79 -3.98 -11.78 3.54
CA GLN A 79 -5.07 -10.86 3.92
C GLN A 79 -5.90 -11.47 5.03
N VAL A 80 -6.05 -10.77 6.16
CA VAL A 80 -6.69 -11.34 7.36
C VAL A 80 -8.09 -10.76 7.61
N GLU A 81 -8.33 -9.48 7.32
CA GLU A 81 -9.66 -8.84 7.35
C GLU A 81 -9.68 -7.65 6.38
N GLU A 82 -10.64 -7.60 5.44
CA GLU A 82 -10.74 -6.54 4.42
C GLU A 82 -12.19 -6.04 4.29
N ASP A 83 -12.41 -4.74 4.50
CA ASP A 83 -13.60 -4.02 4.04
C ASP A 83 -13.24 -3.31 2.72
N LEU A 84 -13.31 -4.05 1.61
CA LEU A 84 -12.98 -3.54 0.28
C LEU A 84 -14.15 -2.74 -0.31
N ALA A 85 -14.07 -1.41 -0.27
CA ALA A 85 -14.90 -0.55 -1.10
C ALA A 85 -14.22 -0.30 -2.46
N PHE A 86 -14.20 -1.29 -3.35
CA PHE A 86 -13.81 -1.06 -4.75
C PHE A 86 -14.88 -0.20 -5.45
N ALA A 87 -14.49 0.99 -5.93
CA ALA A 87 -15.14 1.61 -7.07
C ALA A 87 -14.25 1.31 -8.30
N LEU A 88 -14.80 0.55 -9.26
CA LEU A 88 -14.23 0.29 -10.58
C LEU A 88 -14.09 1.57 -11.40
#